data_AF-A0A7J9VJL6-F1
#
_entry.id   AF-A0A7J9VJL6-F1
#
_cell.length_a   1.000
_cell.length_b   1.000
_cell.length_c   1.000
_cell.angle_alpha   90.00
_cell.angle_beta   90.00
_cell.angle_gamma   90.00
#
_symmetry.space_group_name_H-M   'P 1'
#
loop_
_entity.id
_entity.type
_entity.pdbx_description
1 polymer ?
#
loop_
_entity_poly.entity_id
_entity_poly.type
_entity_poly.pdbx_seq_one_letter_code
_entity_poly.pdbx_strand_id
1 'polypeptide(L)'
;ADDGSSKVAGKFDVAPLPGVSGPGSSTLGGHNLAISKFAKHKATALDFITFATSEASQRLALEVASTAGVYQAIYDDPELIKKWPYLPTLKESVLGAVPRPVVVNYGDDTLAIQENAYAAINGEKTVDEALADMQAALEKATKR
;
A
#
# COMPACT_ATOMS: atom_id res chain seq x y z
N ALA A 1 20.48 -11.56 0.16
CA ALA A 1 20.78 -11.37 1.60
C ALA A 1 21.68 -12.49 2.15
N ASP A 2 21.72 -13.66 1.51
CA ASP A 2 22.40 -14.86 2.05
C ASP A 2 23.84 -15.06 1.55
N ASP A 3 24.36 -14.14 0.73
CA ASP A 3 25.75 -14.15 0.25
C ASP A 3 26.76 -13.60 1.29
N GLY A 4 26.30 -13.37 2.52
CA GLY A 4 27.12 -12.86 3.63
C GLY A 4 27.41 -11.35 3.57
N SER A 5 26.89 -10.62 2.57
CA SER A 5 27.13 -9.18 2.44
C SER A 5 26.32 -8.33 3.45
N SER A 6 25.22 -8.86 3.97
CA SER A 6 24.31 -8.13 4.86
C SER A 6 24.74 -8.16 6.33
N LYS A 7 25.07 -6.99 6.88
CA LYS A 7 25.42 -6.81 8.30
C LYS A 7 24.23 -7.01 9.26
N VAL A 8 23.01 -7.00 8.72
CA VAL A 8 21.76 -7.13 9.48
C VAL A 8 21.05 -8.46 9.25
N ALA A 9 21.65 -9.40 8.52
CA ALA A 9 21.10 -10.74 8.34
C ALA A 9 20.78 -11.38 9.70
N GLY A 10 19.53 -11.84 9.87
CA GLY A 10 19.03 -12.40 11.13
C GLY A 10 18.92 -11.42 12.31
N LYS A 11 19.06 -10.11 12.07
CA LYS A 11 19.01 -9.05 13.09
C LYS A 11 17.92 -8.01 12.83
N PHE A 12 16.90 -8.37 12.05
CA PHE A 12 15.75 -7.52 11.77
C PHE A 12 14.47 -8.35 11.81
N ASP A 13 13.36 -7.67 12.03
CA ASP A 13 12.02 -8.25 11.96
C ASP A 13 10.99 -7.18 11.53
N VAL A 14 9.74 -7.59 11.33
CA VAL A 14 8.61 -6.75 10.93
C VAL A 14 7.61 -6.63 12.07
N ALA A 15 7.14 -5.41 12.33
CA ALA A 15 6.13 -5.12 13.34
C ALA A 15 4.99 -4.26 12.75
N PRO A 16 3.81 -4.21 13.39
CA PRO A 16 2.78 -3.23 13.07
C PRO A 16 3.32 -1.80 13.16
N LEU A 17 2.76 -0.88 12.37
CA LEU A 17 3.10 0.53 12.51
C LEU A 17 2.72 1.02 13.91
N PRO A 18 3.58 1.81 14.59
CA PRO A 18 3.22 2.40 15.86
C PRO A 18 2.19 3.53 15.66
N GLY A 19 1.32 3.68 16.65
CA GLY A 19 0.39 4.79 16.81
C GLY A 19 0.59 5.46 18.18
N VAL A 20 -0.24 6.45 18.49
CA VAL A 20 -0.08 7.30 19.70
C VAL A 20 -0.20 6.50 21.01
N SER A 21 -1.05 5.48 21.06
CA SER A 21 -1.32 4.70 22.28
C SER A 21 -1.31 3.17 22.05
N GLY A 22 -0.66 2.70 20.98
CA GLY A 22 -0.67 1.29 20.57
C GLY A 22 -0.35 1.13 19.09
N PRO A 23 -0.66 -0.01 18.45
CA PRO A 23 -0.58 -0.15 17.00
C PRO A 23 -1.42 0.92 16.29
N GLY A 24 -0.84 1.54 15.27
CA GLY A 24 -1.51 2.46 14.36
C GLY A 24 -2.11 1.75 13.15
N SER A 25 -2.72 2.52 12.26
CA SER A 25 -3.25 2.01 10.99
C SER A 25 -2.28 2.25 9.84
N SER A 26 -2.14 1.25 8.97
CA SER A 26 -1.47 1.41 7.68
C SER A 26 -2.42 1.97 6.63
N THR A 27 -1.89 2.53 5.56
CA THR A 27 -2.68 2.91 4.38
C THR A 27 -2.90 1.68 3.51
N LEU A 28 -4.16 1.37 3.19
CA LEU A 28 -4.47 0.30 2.23
C LEU A 28 -4.11 0.76 0.81
N GLY A 29 -3.10 0.12 0.23
CA GLY A 29 -2.63 0.36 -1.12
C GLY A 29 -2.85 -0.85 -2.05
N GLY A 30 -1.98 -0.98 -3.04
CA GLY A 30 -2.01 -2.06 -4.02
C GLY A 30 -2.24 -1.58 -5.45
N HIS A 31 -2.29 -2.54 -6.37
CA HIS A 31 -2.50 -2.30 -7.79
C HIS A 31 -3.60 -3.21 -8.32
N ASN A 32 -4.45 -2.66 -9.18
CA ASN A 32 -5.44 -3.41 -9.93
C ASN A 32 -5.00 -3.53 -11.39
N LEU A 33 -5.26 -4.68 -12.01
CA LEU A 33 -5.18 -4.82 -13.45
C LEU A 33 -6.56 -4.50 -14.05
N ALA A 34 -6.57 -3.71 -15.12
CA ALA A 34 -7.80 -3.29 -15.79
C ALA A 34 -7.66 -3.40 -17.30
N ILE A 35 -8.78 -3.67 -17.98
CA ILE A 35 -8.83 -3.73 -19.44
C ILE A 35 -9.27 -2.37 -19.97
N SER A 36 -8.44 -1.76 -20.83
CA SER A 36 -8.81 -0.52 -21.51
C SER A 36 -10.10 -0.69 -22.30
N LYS A 37 -11.01 0.29 -22.19
CA LYS A 37 -12.24 0.36 -23.01
C LYS A 37 -11.94 0.28 -24.51
N PHE A 38 -10.78 0.78 -24.93
CA PHE A 38 -10.34 0.84 -26.33
C PHE A 38 -9.47 -0.36 -26.74
N ALA A 39 -9.22 -1.33 -25.86
CA ALA A 39 -8.40 -2.50 -26.17
C ALA A 39 -9.01 -3.31 -27.32
N LYS A 40 -8.16 -3.70 -28.28
CA LYS A 40 -8.52 -4.54 -29.43
C LYS A 40 -8.71 -6.01 -29.03
N HIS A 41 -7.95 -6.49 -28.04
CA HIS A 41 -7.91 -7.91 -27.64
C HIS A 41 -8.42 -8.09 -26.20
N LYS A 42 -9.69 -7.78 -25.95
CA LYS A 42 -10.26 -7.81 -24.58
C LYS A 42 -10.30 -9.22 -23.97
N ALA A 43 -10.60 -10.25 -24.75
CA ALA A 43 -10.65 -11.63 -24.27
C ALA A 43 -9.28 -12.10 -23.77
N THR A 44 -8.23 -11.97 -24.60
CA THR A 44 -6.87 -12.35 -24.20
C THR A 44 -6.33 -11.49 -23.05
N ALA A 45 -6.72 -10.21 -22.97
CA ALA A 45 -6.39 -9.38 -21.82
C ALA A 45 -7.06 -9.89 -20.53
N LEU A 46 -8.30 -10.37 -20.60
CA LEU A 46 -8.99 -11.01 -19.47
C LEU A 46 -8.32 -12.32 -19.06
N ASP A 47 -7.92 -13.15 -20.03
CA ASP A 47 -7.18 -14.39 -19.77
C ASP A 47 -5.86 -14.09 -19.05
N PHE A 48 -5.14 -13.05 -19.49
CA PHE A 48 -3.91 -12.60 -18.82
C PHE A 48 -4.15 -12.10 -17.40
N ILE A 49 -5.18 -11.27 -17.19
CA ILE A 49 -5.53 -10.79 -15.84
C ILE A 49 -5.84 -11.99 -14.94
N THR A 50 -6.66 -12.94 -15.42
CA THR A 50 -7.01 -14.15 -14.69
C THR A 50 -5.78 -14.96 -14.31
N PHE A 51 -4.84 -15.14 -15.24
CA PHE A 51 -3.56 -15.77 -14.97
C PHE A 51 -2.76 -15.00 -13.93
N ALA A 52 -2.50 -13.71 -14.15
CA ALA A 52 -1.65 -12.87 -13.31
C ALA A 52 -2.19 -12.70 -11.87
N THR A 53 -3.51 -12.76 -11.69
CA THR A 53 -4.17 -12.71 -10.38
C THR A 53 -4.54 -14.09 -9.84
N SER A 54 -4.07 -15.19 -10.44
CA SER A 54 -4.26 -16.54 -9.89
C SER A 54 -3.49 -16.72 -8.59
N GLU A 55 -3.95 -17.61 -7.71
CA GLU A 55 -3.24 -17.89 -6.45
C GLU A 55 -1.79 -18.36 -6.71
N ALA A 56 -1.58 -19.18 -7.75
CA ALA A 56 -0.25 -19.63 -8.16
C ALA A 56 0.67 -18.46 -8.54
N SER A 57 0.17 -17.50 -9.31
CA SER A 57 0.94 -16.30 -9.68
C SER A 57 1.21 -15.39 -8.48
N GLN A 58 0.26 -15.27 -7.55
CA GLN A 58 0.44 -14.48 -6.33
C GLN A 58 1.45 -15.14 -5.37
N ARG A 59 1.45 -16.46 -5.26
CA ARG A 59 2.48 -17.22 -4.54
C ARG A 59 3.85 -17.00 -5.16
N LEU A 60 3.97 -17.16 -6.48
CA LEU A 60 5.22 -16.90 -7.19
C LEU A 60 5.73 -15.47 -6.93
N ALA A 61 4.83 -14.47 -6.95
CA ALA A 61 5.19 -13.08 -6.70
C ALA A 61 5.69 -12.83 -5.26
N LEU A 62 5.10 -13.49 -4.26
CA LEU A 62 5.64 -13.51 -2.90
C LEU A 62 7.06 -14.11 -2.89
N GLU A 63 7.26 -15.25 -3.54
CA GLU A 63 8.54 -15.96 -3.50
C GLU A 63 9.68 -15.17 -4.16
N VAL A 64 9.42 -14.54 -5.30
CA VAL A 64 10.48 -13.86 -6.09
C VAL A 64 10.63 -12.38 -5.77
N ALA A 65 9.57 -11.74 -5.25
CA ALA A 65 9.53 -10.29 -5.06
C ALA A 65 8.96 -9.86 -3.70
N SER A 66 8.62 -10.81 -2.81
CA SER A 66 8.06 -10.51 -1.48
C SER A 66 6.80 -9.63 -1.53
N THR A 67 6.01 -9.76 -2.59
CA THR A 67 4.77 -8.98 -2.74
C THR A 67 3.66 -9.54 -1.86
N ALA A 68 2.90 -8.65 -1.22
CA ALA A 68 1.69 -8.99 -0.49
C ALA A 68 0.62 -9.53 -1.47
N GLY A 69 0.26 -10.81 -1.34
CA GLY A 69 -0.71 -11.46 -2.22
C GLY A 69 -2.15 -11.06 -1.91
N VAL A 70 -3.03 -11.08 -2.90
CA VAL A 70 -4.45 -10.69 -2.71
C VAL A 70 -5.33 -11.77 -2.07
N TYR A 71 -4.81 -13.00 -1.91
CA TYR A 71 -5.55 -14.11 -1.28
C TYR A 71 -5.13 -14.29 0.16
N GLN A 72 -6.11 -14.31 1.08
CA GLN A 72 -5.86 -14.52 2.51
C GLN A 72 -5.10 -15.83 2.80
N ALA A 73 -5.36 -16.89 2.02
CA ALA A 73 -4.72 -18.20 2.20
C ALA A 73 -3.19 -18.16 2.09
N ILE A 74 -2.61 -17.20 1.37
CA ILE A 74 -1.15 -17.03 1.25
C ILE A 74 -0.53 -16.70 2.61
N TYR A 75 -1.23 -15.91 3.43
CA TYR A 75 -0.71 -15.47 4.73
C TYR A 75 -0.86 -16.51 5.84
N ASP A 76 -1.77 -17.46 5.65
CA ASP A 76 -2.08 -18.52 6.62
C ASP A 76 -1.34 -19.83 6.32
N ASP A 77 -0.61 -19.91 5.20
CA ASP A 77 0.08 -21.11 4.75
C ASP A 77 1.33 -21.40 5.62
N PRO A 78 1.39 -22.53 6.35
CA PRO A 78 2.51 -22.84 7.24
C PRO A 78 3.88 -22.94 6.54
N GLU A 79 3.91 -23.41 5.29
CA GLU A 79 5.16 -23.54 4.53
C GLU A 79 5.67 -22.17 4.07
N LEU A 80 4.75 -21.25 3.75
CA LEU A 80 5.10 -19.87 3.46
C LEU A 80 5.52 -19.13 4.73
N ILE A 81 4.82 -19.29 5.85
CA ILE A 81 5.17 -18.65 7.13
C ILE A 81 6.58 -19.07 7.58
N LYS A 82 6.95 -20.34 7.39
CA LYS A 82 8.30 -20.81 7.72
C LYS A 82 9.40 -20.08 6.96
N LYS A 83 9.14 -19.69 5.70
CA LYS A 83 10.08 -18.97 4.82
C LYS A 83 9.98 -17.45 4.96
N TRP A 84 8.78 -16.94 5.22
CA TRP A 84 8.43 -15.53 5.42
C TRP A 84 7.69 -15.36 6.75
N PRO A 85 8.40 -15.38 7.89
CA PRO A 85 7.78 -15.35 9.22
C PRO A 85 6.95 -14.10 9.50
N TYR A 86 7.13 -13.04 8.71
CA TYR A 86 6.36 -11.79 8.81
C TYR A 86 4.94 -11.88 8.26
N LEU A 87 4.55 -12.97 7.56
CA LEU A 87 3.24 -13.06 6.91
C LEU A 87 2.05 -12.88 7.88
N PRO A 88 2.04 -13.43 9.10
CA PRO A 88 0.96 -13.17 10.06
C PRO A 88 0.85 -11.68 10.44
N THR A 89 1.98 -11.03 10.73
CA THR A 89 2.04 -9.59 11.02
C THR A 89 1.54 -8.77 9.82
N LEU A 90 1.92 -9.17 8.61
CA LEU A 90 1.46 -8.51 7.39
C LEU A 90 -0.04 -8.69 7.16
N LYS A 91 -0.60 -9.88 7.45
CA LYS A 91 -2.04 -10.13 7.38
C LYS A 91 -2.81 -9.19 8.30
N GLU A 92 -2.39 -9.09 9.56
CA GLU A 92 -3.01 -8.16 10.52
C GLU A 92 -2.92 -6.71 10.02
N SER A 93 -1.76 -6.31 9.51
CA SER A 93 -1.54 -4.97 8.94
C SER A 93 -2.46 -4.69 7.75
N VAL A 94 -2.66 -5.65 6.83
CA VAL A 94 -3.55 -5.51 5.67
C VAL A 94 -5.01 -5.47 6.08
N LEU A 95 -5.43 -6.31 7.03
CA LEU A 95 -6.81 -6.33 7.54
C LEU A 95 -7.17 -5.06 8.34
N GLY A 96 -6.19 -4.46 9.03
CA GLY A 96 -6.34 -3.20 9.76
C GLY A 96 -6.04 -1.95 8.94
N ALA A 97 -5.70 -2.10 7.66
CA ALA A 97 -5.33 -0.98 6.79
C ALA A 97 -6.56 -0.12 6.43
N VAL A 98 -6.35 1.19 6.36
CA VAL A 98 -7.40 2.16 6.02
C VAL A 98 -7.18 2.68 4.59
N PRO A 99 -8.17 2.59 3.69
CA PRO A 99 -8.03 3.16 2.36
C PRO A 99 -7.99 4.69 2.43
N ARG A 100 -7.24 5.30 1.50
CA ARG A 100 -7.37 6.74 1.27
C ARG A 100 -8.79 7.08 0.82
N PRO A 101 -9.30 8.29 1.12
CA PRO A 101 -10.61 8.71 0.65
C PRO A 101 -10.79 8.52 -0.86
N VAL A 102 -11.94 7.98 -1.26
CA VAL A 102 -12.31 7.85 -2.66
C VAL A 102 -12.90 9.17 -3.11
N VAL A 103 -12.16 9.90 -3.94
CA VAL A 103 -12.49 11.26 -4.40
C VAL A 103 -12.32 11.35 -5.91
N VAL A 104 -13.12 12.19 -6.56
CA VAL A 104 -13.09 12.36 -8.02
C VAL A 104 -11.79 13.01 -8.47
N ASN A 105 -11.39 14.10 -7.81
CA ASN A 105 -10.20 14.89 -8.13
C ASN A 105 -8.98 14.44 -7.33
N TYR A 106 -8.76 13.12 -7.27
CA TYR A 106 -7.71 12.50 -6.43
C TYR A 106 -6.31 13.11 -6.59
N GLY A 107 -5.94 13.53 -7.81
CA GLY A 107 -4.68 14.20 -8.09
C GLY A 107 -4.55 15.57 -7.41
N ASP A 108 -5.59 16.39 -7.47
CA ASP A 108 -5.61 17.71 -6.83
C ASP A 108 -5.67 17.57 -5.31
N ASP A 109 -6.49 16.64 -4.80
CA ASP A 109 -6.62 16.39 -3.37
C ASP A 109 -5.30 15.90 -2.75
N THR A 110 -4.59 14.97 -3.43
CA THR A 110 -3.30 14.50 -2.93
C THR A 110 -2.22 15.58 -3.00
N LEU A 111 -2.27 16.49 -3.99
CA LEU A 111 -1.33 17.59 -4.08
C LEU A 111 -1.54 18.58 -2.93
N ALA A 112 -2.80 18.95 -2.66
CA ALA A 112 -3.16 19.82 -1.54
C ALA A 112 -2.68 19.29 -0.19
N ILE A 113 -2.82 17.97 0.04
CA ILE A 113 -2.33 17.32 1.25
C ILE A 113 -0.80 17.33 1.30
N GLN A 114 -0.13 16.95 0.22
CA GLN A 114 1.34 16.84 0.19
C GLN A 114 2.04 18.18 0.38
N GLU A 115 1.62 19.23 -0.33
CA GLU A 115 2.24 20.55 -0.25
C GLU A 115 2.16 21.12 1.17
N ASN A 116 0.97 21.05 1.79
CA ASN A 116 0.78 21.61 3.12
C ASN A 116 1.45 20.77 4.22
N ALA A 117 1.38 19.43 4.13
CA ALA A 117 2.09 18.57 5.06
C ALA A 117 3.62 18.78 4.98
N TYR A 118 4.16 18.94 3.77
CA TYR A 118 5.59 19.18 3.57
C TYR A 118 6.04 20.53 4.12
N ALA A 119 5.25 21.60 3.91
CA ALA A 119 5.52 22.91 4.48
C ALA A 119 5.56 22.88 6.03
N ALA A 120 4.66 22.14 6.66
CA ALA A 120 4.68 21.95 8.12
C ALA A 120 5.91 21.16 8.59
N ILE A 121 6.24 20.05 7.90
CA ILE A 121 7.40 19.21 8.23
C ILE A 121 8.72 19.99 8.13
N ASN A 122 8.83 20.89 7.15
CA ASN A 122 10.02 21.72 6.97
C ASN A 122 10.07 22.96 7.88
N GLY A 123 9.01 23.22 8.64
CA GLY A 123 8.89 24.43 9.47
C GLY A 123 8.68 25.72 8.66
N GLU A 124 8.26 25.63 7.40
CA GLU A 124 7.89 26.78 6.57
C GLU A 124 6.55 27.39 7.01
N LYS A 125 5.69 26.58 7.62
CA LYS A 125 4.42 26.97 8.24
C LYS A 125 4.28 26.30 9.59
N THR A 126 3.53 26.91 10.50
CA THR A 126 3.03 26.21 11.69
C THR A 126 2.05 25.10 11.27
N VAL A 127 1.85 24.11 12.15
CA VAL A 127 0.88 23.04 11.91
C VAL A 127 -0.53 23.60 11.68
N ASP A 128 -0.94 24.60 12.46
CA ASP A 128 -2.26 25.21 12.35
C ASP A 128 -2.45 25.96 11.01
N GLU A 129 -1.44 26.71 10.55
CA GLU A 129 -1.47 27.38 9.24
C GLU A 129 -1.53 26.37 8.10
N ALA A 130 -0.70 25.33 8.15
CA ALA A 130 -0.70 24.29 7.13
C ALA A 130 -2.03 23.53 7.05
N LEU A 131 -2.66 23.24 8.20
CA LEU A 131 -3.96 22.59 8.24
C LEU A 131 -5.08 23.50 7.72
N ALA A 132 -5.07 24.78 8.06
CA ALA A 132 -6.04 25.75 7.55
C ALA A 132 -5.95 25.88 6.02
N ASP A 133 -4.74 25.98 5.48
CA ASP A 133 -4.52 26.06 4.04
C ASP A 133 -4.87 24.75 3.31
N MET A 134 -4.56 23.60 3.93
CA MET A 134 -4.95 22.30 3.40
C MET A 134 -6.48 22.17 3.31
N GLN A 135 -7.20 22.57 4.35
CA GLN A 135 -8.67 22.57 4.36
C GLN A 135 -9.23 23.44 3.23
N ALA A 136 -8.73 24.67 3.08
CA ALA A 136 -9.17 25.58 2.03
C ALA A 136 -8.90 25.02 0.62
N ALA A 137 -7.75 24.37 0.42
CA ALA A 137 -7.39 23.75 -0.85
C ALA A 137 -8.29 22.55 -1.18
N LEU A 138 -8.57 21.67 -0.22
CA LEU A 138 -9.46 20.52 -0.39
C LEU A 138 -10.91 20.94 -0.66
N GLU A 139 -11.43 21.95 0.03
CA GLU A 139 -12.77 22.49 -0.26
C GLU A 139 -12.88 23.05 -1.69
N LYS A 140 -11.80 23.63 -2.21
CA LYS A 140 -11.76 24.13 -3.58
C LYS A 140 -11.70 23.00 -4.60
N ALA A 141 -10.94 21.94 -4.32
CA ALA A 141 -10.79 20.79 -5.20
C ALA A 141 -12.08 19.94 -5.26
N THR A 142 -12.81 19.84 -4.16
CA THR A 142 -14.07 19.06 -4.06
C THR A 142 -15.32 19.77 -4.60
N LYS A 143 -15.30 21.10 -4.74
CA LYS A 143 -16.40 21.89 -5.33
C LYS A 143 -16.40 21.96 -6.86
N ARG A 144 -15.39 21.38 -7.53
CA ARG A 144 -15.23 21.36 -8.99
C ARG A 144 -15.74 20.05 -9.57
#